data_AF-A0A3M0JLQ8-F1
#
_entry.id   AF-A0A3M0JLQ8-F1
#
_cell.length_a   1.000
_cell.length_b   1.000
_cell.length_c   1.000
_cell.angle_alpha   90.00
_cell.angle_beta   90.00
_cell.angle_gamma   90.00
#
_symmetry.space_group_name_H-M   'P 1'
#
loop_
_entity.id
_entity.type
_entity.pdbx_description
1 polymer ?
#
loop_
_entity_poly.entity_id
_entity_poly.type
_entity_poly.pdbx_seq_one_letter_code
_entity_poly.pdbx_strand_id
1 'polypeptide(L)'
;MAATAAAGRAAGLAGLAARPLGAAEPLSLGSLRGKENCTNDEILPMLEHVRPGNGYKPNFIMFEKCEVNGKNAHPIFTFLKEALPFPHDDPSSLMTNPQYIIWSPVCRNDIAWNFEKFLIGPDGVPFKRYSRSFETIKIQDDIELLLQKVA
;
A
#
# COMPACT_ATOMS: atom_id res chain seq x y z
N MET A 1 47.99 10.42 8.98
CA MET A 1 47.25 10.72 10.22
C MET A 1 46.43 11.97 9.95
N ALA A 2 45.11 12.06 10.09
CA ALA A 2 44.10 11.18 10.68
C ALA A 2 42.78 11.38 9.90
N ALA A 3 41.99 10.31 9.79
CA ALA A 3 40.64 10.36 9.26
C ALA A 3 39.68 10.91 10.34
N THR A 4 38.79 11.82 9.97
CA THR A 4 37.62 12.18 10.78
C THR A 4 36.37 11.65 10.09
N ALA A 5 35.85 10.55 10.65
CA ALA A 5 34.57 9.98 10.30
C ALA A 5 33.43 10.88 10.82
N ALA A 6 32.55 11.32 9.93
CA ALA A 6 31.27 11.90 10.31
C ALA A 6 30.27 10.76 10.49
N ALA A 7 29.91 10.48 11.74
CA ALA A 7 28.88 9.51 12.11
C ALA A 7 27.51 10.00 11.61
N GLY A 8 27.00 9.37 10.55
CA GLY A 8 25.61 9.50 10.13
C GLY A 8 24.70 8.92 11.21
N ARG A 9 23.87 9.75 11.83
CA ARG A 9 22.78 9.30 12.69
C ARG A 9 21.76 8.55 11.82
N ALA A 10 21.79 7.22 11.91
CA ALA A 10 20.66 6.40 11.50
C ALA A 10 19.48 6.73 12.43
N ALA A 11 18.53 7.51 11.93
CA ALA A 11 17.23 7.60 12.55
C ALA A 11 16.52 6.27 12.29
N GLY A 12 16.51 5.41 13.30
CA GLY A 12 15.76 4.15 13.26
C GLY A 12 14.30 4.44 12.98
N LEU A 13 13.75 3.77 11.96
CA LEU A 13 12.32 3.68 11.73
C LEU A 13 11.70 3.06 12.99
N ALA A 14 11.12 3.90 13.84
CA ALA A 14 10.24 3.47 14.91
C ALA A 14 9.16 2.57 14.28
N GLY A 15 8.99 1.37 14.85
CA GLY A 15 8.19 0.30 14.26
C GLY A 15 6.80 0.76 13.83
N LEU A 16 6.57 0.79 12.51
CA LEU A 16 5.23 0.81 11.94
C LEU A 16 4.62 -0.57 12.14
N ALA A 17 3.95 -0.77 13.27
CA ALA A 17 3.15 -1.98 13.48
C ALA A 17 1.83 -1.82 12.72
N ALA A 18 1.77 -2.36 11.50
CA ALA A 18 0.48 -2.64 10.87
C ALA A 18 -0.19 -3.77 11.66
N ARG A 19 -1.36 -3.50 12.25
CA ARG A 19 -2.07 -4.46 13.10
C ARG A 19 -2.81 -5.48 12.23
N PRO A 20 -2.63 -6.80 12.46
CA PRO A 20 -3.42 -7.81 11.78
C PRO A 20 -4.91 -7.61 12.12
N LEU A 21 -5.77 -7.90 11.14
CA LEU A 21 -7.22 -7.80 11.32
C LEU A 21 -7.67 -8.70 12.49
N GLY A 22 -8.18 -8.10 13.58
CA GLY A 22 -8.65 -8.83 14.78
C GLY A 22 -8.38 -8.16 16.14
N ALA A 23 -7.77 -6.98 16.19
CA ALA A 23 -7.57 -6.23 17.44
C ALA A 23 -8.41 -4.94 17.43
N ALA A 24 -9.55 -4.96 18.12
CA ALA A 24 -10.53 -3.87 18.12
C ALA A 24 -9.91 -2.46 18.27
N GLU A 25 -10.18 -1.58 17.31
CA GLU A 25 -10.97 -0.34 17.40
C GLU A 25 -11.25 0.19 15.97
N PRO A 26 -12.36 0.93 15.73
CA PRO A 26 -12.79 1.26 14.38
C PRO A 26 -12.15 2.55 13.85
N LEU A 27 -11.43 2.47 12.74
CA LEU A 27 -11.16 3.62 11.88
C LEU A 27 -11.82 3.39 10.51
N SER A 28 -12.75 4.27 10.19
CA SER A 28 -13.46 4.31 8.91
C SER A 28 -12.50 4.70 7.79
N LEU A 29 -12.59 4.03 6.64
CA LEU A 29 -11.91 4.46 5.41
C LEU A 29 -12.94 4.94 4.39
N GLY A 30 -12.91 6.24 4.10
CA GLY A 30 -13.67 6.88 3.03
C GLY A 30 -12.87 7.14 1.75
N SER A 31 -11.54 7.04 1.73
CA SER A 31 -10.69 7.71 0.72
C SER A 31 -10.99 7.35 -0.74
N LEU A 32 -11.40 6.12 -1.06
CA LEU A 32 -11.74 5.69 -2.44
C LEU A 32 -13.23 5.39 -2.61
N ARG A 33 -14.07 6.37 -2.20
CA ARG A 33 -15.53 6.42 -2.41
C ARG A 33 -16.32 5.32 -1.70
N GLY A 34 -15.93 4.92 -0.48
CA GLY A 34 -16.73 3.97 0.31
C GLY A 34 -16.97 2.62 -0.37
N LYS A 35 -16.01 2.15 -1.18
CA LYS A 35 -16.08 0.78 -1.74
C LYS A 35 -15.77 -0.30 -0.72
N GLU A 36 -15.30 0.10 0.45
CA GLU A 36 -15.04 -0.77 1.59
C GLU A 36 -15.79 -0.21 2.79
N ASN A 37 -17.12 -0.21 2.71
CA ASN A 37 -18.00 0.25 3.78
C ASN A 37 -18.03 -0.71 4.99
N CYS A 38 -17.58 -1.95 4.79
CA CYS A 38 -17.43 -2.94 5.86
C CYS A 38 -16.49 -2.42 6.96
N THR A 39 -16.85 -2.69 8.20
CA THR A 39 -15.94 -2.59 9.36
C THR A 39 -14.83 -3.64 9.27
N ASN A 40 -13.78 -3.50 10.08
CA ASN A 40 -12.67 -4.46 10.13
C ASN A 40 -13.19 -5.91 10.32
N ASP A 41 -14.20 -6.10 11.18
CA ASP A 41 -14.74 -7.42 11.49
C ASP A 41 -15.62 -8.01 10.37
N GLU A 42 -16.10 -7.16 9.47
CA GLU A 42 -16.99 -7.55 8.37
C GLU A 42 -16.25 -7.88 7.06
N ILE A 43 -14.97 -7.51 6.93
CA ILE A 43 -14.21 -7.69 5.68
C ILE A 43 -14.05 -9.17 5.33
N LEU A 44 -13.58 -10.02 6.26
CA LEU A 44 -13.38 -11.44 5.97
C LEU A 44 -14.70 -12.18 5.68
N PRO A 45 -15.78 -11.99 6.46
CA PRO A 45 -17.10 -12.51 6.09
C PRO A 45 -17.58 -12.04 4.72
N MET A 46 -17.34 -10.77 4.35
CA MET A 46 -17.72 -10.24 3.04
C MET A 46 -16.97 -10.94 1.91
N LEU A 47 -15.66 -11.16 2.07
CA LEU A 47 -14.84 -11.90 1.10
C LEU A 47 -15.29 -13.36 0.98
N GLU A 48 -15.64 -14.01 2.09
CA GLU A 48 -16.04 -15.42 2.15
C GLU A 48 -17.43 -15.67 1.55
N HIS A 49 -18.38 -14.76 1.78
CA HIS A 49 -19.79 -15.01 1.49
C HIS A 49 -20.39 -14.12 0.40
N VAL A 50 -19.81 -12.95 0.12
CA VAL A 50 -20.39 -11.96 -0.80
C VAL A 50 -19.58 -11.83 -2.08
N ARG A 51 -18.32 -11.38 -1.97
CA ARG A 51 -17.43 -11.19 -3.12
C ARG A 51 -15.97 -11.24 -2.67
N PRO A 52 -15.14 -12.17 -3.16
CA PRO A 52 -15.43 -13.15 -4.20
C PRO A 52 -16.54 -14.17 -3.89
N GLY A 53 -16.80 -14.42 -2.61
CA GLY A 53 -17.80 -15.39 -2.17
C GLY A 53 -17.31 -16.82 -2.32
N ASN A 54 -18.24 -17.77 -2.27
CA ASN A 54 -17.98 -19.21 -2.46
C ASN A 54 -16.91 -19.79 -1.53
N GLY A 55 -16.87 -19.34 -0.26
CA GLY A 55 -15.92 -19.81 0.73
C GLY A 55 -14.50 -19.27 0.55
N TYR A 56 -14.32 -18.22 -0.28
CA TYR A 56 -13.02 -17.62 -0.51
C TYR A 56 -12.40 -17.10 0.78
N LYS A 57 -11.14 -17.48 1.03
CA LYS A 57 -10.34 -16.99 2.15
C LYS A 57 -8.98 -16.51 1.61
N PRO A 58 -8.57 -15.26 1.89
CA PRO A 58 -7.24 -14.81 1.51
C PRO A 58 -6.20 -15.67 2.22
N ASN A 59 -5.20 -16.13 1.47
CA ASN A 59 -4.07 -16.92 1.97
C ASN A 59 -2.86 -16.03 2.33
N PHE A 60 -3.10 -14.75 2.54
CA PHE A 60 -2.12 -13.73 2.89
C PHE A 60 -2.67 -12.87 4.02
N ILE A 61 -1.77 -12.13 4.68
CA ILE A 61 -2.11 -11.29 5.83
C ILE A 61 -2.96 -10.11 5.39
N MET A 62 -4.07 -9.90 6.09
CA MET A 62 -4.90 -8.71 5.99
C MET A 62 -4.65 -7.83 7.22
N PHE A 63 -4.51 -6.53 7.00
CA PHE A 63 -4.31 -5.53 8.04
C PHE A 63 -5.60 -4.75 8.30
N GLU A 64 -5.65 -4.05 9.44
CA GLU A 64 -6.71 -3.08 9.72
C GLU A 64 -6.80 -2.01 8.62
N LYS A 65 -8.03 -1.52 8.38
CA LYS A 65 -8.28 -0.43 7.45
C LYS A 65 -7.53 0.84 7.87
N CYS A 66 -6.96 1.54 6.91
CA CYS A 66 -6.29 2.81 7.13
C CYS A 66 -6.39 3.74 5.89
N GLU A 67 -6.14 5.04 6.08
CA GLU A 67 -6.07 5.99 4.97
C GLU A 67 -4.75 5.84 4.21
N VAL A 68 -4.81 5.90 2.88
CA VAL A 68 -3.63 5.80 1.99
C VAL A 68 -3.25 7.15 1.37
N ASN A 69 -4.19 8.10 1.35
CA ASN A 69 -4.05 9.45 0.82
C ASN A 69 -4.60 10.48 1.80
N GLY A 70 -4.27 11.76 1.57
CA GLY A 70 -4.71 12.86 2.42
C GLY A 70 -3.92 13.01 3.71
N LYS A 71 -4.39 13.92 4.57
CA LYS A 71 -3.68 14.36 5.78
C LYS A 71 -3.42 13.24 6.78
N ASN A 72 -4.31 12.25 6.87
CA ASN A 72 -4.18 11.15 7.84
C ASN A 72 -3.67 9.86 7.18
N ALA A 73 -3.04 9.95 5.99
CA ALA A 73 -2.45 8.81 5.34
C ALA A 73 -1.48 8.07 6.27
N HIS A 74 -1.61 6.75 6.34
CA HIS A 74 -0.77 5.92 7.17
C HIS A 74 0.70 6.09 6.74
N PRO A 75 1.66 6.19 7.69
CA PRO A 75 3.04 6.55 7.37
C PRO A 75 3.71 5.63 6.34
N ILE A 76 3.31 4.35 6.27
CA ILE A 76 3.84 3.41 5.28
C ILE A 76 3.49 3.84 3.84
N PHE A 77 2.28 4.33 3.62
CA PHE A 77 1.84 4.76 2.30
C PHE A 77 2.43 6.13 1.95
N THR A 78 2.61 7.02 2.93
CA THR A 78 3.38 8.26 2.73
C THR A 78 4.80 7.92 2.26
N PHE A 79 5.50 7.05 2.97
CA PHE A 79 6.86 6.60 2.60
C PHE A 79 6.90 5.97 1.20
N LEU A 80 5.98 5.03 0.91
CA LEU A 80 5.94 4.33 -0.38
C LEU A 80 5.63 5.27 -1.55
N LYS A 81 4.72 6.23 -1.37
CA LYS A 81 4.39 7.24 -2.39
C LYS A 81 5.51 8.25 -2.60
N GLU A 82 6.32 8.53 -1.59
CA GLU A 82 7.51 9.39 -1.74
C GLU A 82 8.64 8.66 -2.46
N ALA A 83 8.89 7.39 -2.09
CA ALA A 83 9.93 6.57 -2.71
C ALA A 83 9.59 6.19 -4.17
N LEU A 84 8.32 5.91 -4.45
CA LEU A 84 7.82 5.50 -5.77
C LEU A 84 6.63 6.38 -6.18
N PRO A 85 6.89 7.60 -6.66
CA PRO A 85 5.86 8.61 -6.87
C PRO A 85 4.85 8.27 -7.95
N PHE A 86 5.24 7.45 -8.93
CA PHE A 86 4.41 7.12 -10.07
C PHE A 86 4.43 5.61 -10.35
N PRO A 87 3.30 5.00 -10.76
CA PRO A 87 3.30 3.66 -11.31
C PRO A 87 4.18 3.57 -12.55
N HIS A 88 4.95 2.49 -12.68
CA HIS A 88 5.85 2.32 -13.82
C HIS A 88 5.10 2.15 -15.15
N ASP A 89 3.88 1.61 -15.13
CA ASP A 89 3.05 1.30 -16.29
C ASP A 89 2.06 2.41 -16.65
N ASP A 90 1.78 3.33 -15.72
CA ASP A 90 0.85 4.46 -15.92
C ASP A 90 1.28 5.66 -15.07
N PRO A 91 2.28 6.44 -15.52
CA PRO A 91 2.91 7.46 -14.68
C PRO A 91 2.11 8.77 -14.58
N SER A 92 1.04 8.94 -15.36
CA SER A 92 0.32 10.22 -15.49
C SER A 92 -1.12 10.19 -14.99
N SER A 93 -1.77 9.02 -14.94
CA SER A 93 -3.19 8.94 -14.63
C SER A 93 -3.46 8.89 -13.13
N LEU A 94 -3.96 9.99 -12.55
CA LEU A 94 -4.47 9.99 -11.18
C LEU A 94 -5.95 9.59 -11.10
N MET A 95 -6.84 10.35 -11.75
CA MET A 95 -8.27 10.08 -11.70
C MET A 95 -8.96 10.72 -12.90
N THR A 96 -9.84 9.98 -13.58
CA THR A 96 -10.58 10.51 -14.73
C THR A 96 -11.72 11.44 -14.31
N ASN A 97 -12.44 11.10 -13.24
CA ASN A 97 -13.51 11.94 -12.69
C ASN A 97 -13.06 12.59 -11.38
N PRO A 98 -12.89 13.93 -11.33
CA PRO A 98 -12.42 14.62 -10.13
C PRO A 98 -13.34 14.45 -8.93
N GLN A 99 -14.63 14.14 -9.11
CA GLN A 99 -15.57 13.89 -8.01
C GLN A 99 -15.21 12.66 -7.15
N TYR A 100 -14.31 11.81 -7.64
CA TYR A 100 -13.83 10.66 -6.87
C TYR A 100 -12.66 11.01 -5.93
N ILE A 101 -12.11 12.22 -6.04
CA ILE A 101 -11.07 12.70 -5.15
C ILE A 101 -11.74 13.37 -3.96
N ILE A 102 -11.82 12.66 -2.84
CA ILE A 102 -12.51 13.11 -1.61
C ILE A 102 -11.56 13.28 -0.42
N TRP A 103 -10.25 13.14 -0.65
CA TRP A 103 -9.22 13.37 0.35
C TRP A 103 -8.57 14.75 0.17
N SER A 104 -7.91 15.21 1.23
CA SER A 104 -7.16 16.47 1.23
C SER A 104 -5.98 16.39 2.20
N PRO A 105 -4.81 16.97 1.89
CA PRO A 105 -4.47 17.57 0.60
C PRO A 105 -4.36 16.53 -0.52
N VAL A 106 -4.47 16.98 -1.77
CA VAL A 106 -4.23 16.14 -2.96
C VAL A 106 -2.79 16.32 -3.41
N CYS A 107 -2.09 15.21 -3.60
CA CYS A 107 -0.69 15.17 -3.98
C CYS A 107 -0.52 14.45 -5.33
N ARG A 108 0.52 14.83 -6.09
CA ARG A 108 0.79 14.25 -7.43
C ARG A 108 1.12 12.76 -7.38
N ASN A 109 1.61 12.28 -6.25
CA ASN A 109 1.99 10.88 -6.04
C ASN A 109 0.89 10.04 -5.36
N ASP A 110 -0.31 10.59 -5.19
CA ASP A 110 -1.43 9.89 -4.55
C ASP A 110 -1.76 8.57 -5.25
N ILE A 111 -2.31 7.63 -4.46
CA ILE A 111 -2.82 6.37 -4.97
C ILE A 111 -4.13 6.64 -5.70
N ALA A 112 -4.16 6.34 -6.99
CA ALA A 112 -5.25 6.63 -7.91
C ALA A 112 -6.51 5.82 -7.58
N TRP A 113 -6.37 4.55 -7.20
CA TRP A 113 -7.52 3.66 -6.97
C TRP A 113 -7.16 2.40 -6.17
N ASN A 114 -8.17 1.58 -5.91
CA ASN A 114 -8.02 0.27 -5.31
C ASN A 114 -7.13 -0.62 -6.18
N PHE A 115 -6.37 -1.50 -5.54
CA PHE A 115 -5.43 -2.41 -6.19
C PHE A 115 -4.26 -1.73 -6.90
N GLU A 116 -3.74 -0.60 -6.42
CA GLU A 116 -2.33 -0.29 -6.71
C GLU A 116 -1.41 -1.21 -5.91
N LYS A 117 -0.21 -1.48 -6.44
CA LYS A 117 0.73 -2.44 -5.84
C LYS A 117 2.10 -1.81 -5.69
N PHE A 118 2.77 -2.15 -4.60
CA PHE A 118 4.17 -1.81 -4.34
C PHE A 118 4.92 -3.12 -4.12
N LEU A 119 6.02 -3.31 -4.85
CA LEU A 119 6.96 -4.40 -4.64
C LEU A 119 8.15 -3.86 -3.84
N ILE A 120 8.44 -4.50 -2.72
CA ILE A 120 9.53 -4.14 -1.80
C ILE A 120 10.60 -5.23 -1.89
N GLY A 121 11.86 -4.81 -1.96
CA GLY A 121 13.01 -5.69 -1.98
C GLY A 121 13.25 -6.41 -0.65
N PRO A 122 14.06 -7.48 -0.65
CA PRO A 122 14.42 -8.23 0.56
C PRO A 122 15.23 -7.40 1.57
N ASP A 123 15.84 -6.31 1.12
CA ASP A 123 16.54 -5.30 1.91
C ASP A 123 15.59 -4.25 2.54
N GLY A 124 14.29 -4.35 2.28
CA GLY A 124 13.28 -3.39 2.74
C GLY A 124 13.18 -2.14 1.86
N VAL A 125 13.91 -2.07 0.74
CA VAL A 125 13.88 -0.90 -0.15
C VAL A 125 12.75 -1.04 -1.17
N PRO A 126 11.91 -0.01 -1.38
CA PRO A 126 10.88 -0.04 -2.42
C PRO A 126 11.49 -0.24 -3.82
N PHE A 127 11.04 -1.26 -4.54
CA PHE A 127 11.58 -1.63 -5.86
C PHE A 127 10.75 -1.07 -7.01
N LYS A 128 9.43 -1.30 -7.02
CA LYS A 128 8.56 -0.88 -8.13
C LYS A 128 7.11 -0.66 -7.69
N ARG A 129 6.44 0.30 -8.31
CA ARG A 129 4.99 0.59 -8.14
C ARG A 129 4.24 0.26 -9.42
N TYR A 130 3.06 -0.34 -9.28
CA TYR A 130 2.21 -0.81 -10.37
C TYR A 130 0.81 -0.21 -10.25
N SER A 131 0.23 0.18 -11.39
CA SER A 131 -1.06 0.86 -11.41
C SER A 131 -2.21 -0.08 -11.02
N ARG A 132 -3.39 0.51 -10.79
CA ARG A 132 -4.64 -0.22 -10.53
C ARG A 132 -4.97 -1.27 -11.61
N SER A 133 -4.59 -1.00 -12.86
CA SER A 133 -4.86 -1.83 -14.03
C SER A 133 -3.78 -2.87 -14.31
N PHE A 134 -2.60 -2.75 -13.69
CA PHE A 134 -1.55 -3.75 -13.86
C PHE A 134 -1.99 -5.08 -13.25
N GLU A 135 -1.92 -6.16 -14.02
CA GLU A 135 -2.33 -7.48 -13.54
C GLU A 135 -1.36 -8.00 -12.48
N THR A 136 -1.88 -8.38 -11.30
CA THR A 136 -1.05 -8.85 -10.19
C THR A 136 -0.19 -10.05 -10.58
N ILE A 137 -0.68 -10.93 -11.45
CA ILE A 137 0.07 -12.12 -11.89
C ILE A 137 1.33 -11.75 -12.69
N LYS A 138 1.33 -10.62 -13.41
CA LYS A 138 2.49 -10.15 -14.19
C LYS A 138 3.61 -9.58 -13.31
N ILE A 139 3.37 -9.40 -12.01
CA ILE A 139 4.39 -8.99 -11.04
C ILE A 139 5.32 -10.18 -10.71
N GLN A 140 4.92 -11.41 -11.05
CA GLN A 140 5.70 -12.63 -10.81
C GLN A 140 7.13 -12.53 -11.33
N ASP A 141 7.34 -12.05 -12.56
CA ASP A 141 8.68 -11.94 -13.16
C ASP A 141 9.62 -11.04 -12.34
N ASP A 142 9.08 -9.92 -11.82
CA ASP A 142 9.84 -9.01 -10.95
C ASP A 142 10.10 -9.62 -9.57
N ILE A 143 9.18 -10.43 -9.04
CA ILE A 143 9.37 -11.16 -7.78
C ILE A 143 10.49 -12.20 -7.94
N GLU A 144 10.45 -13.01 -9.00
CA GLU A 144 11.47 -14.01 -9.30
C GLU A 144 12.86 -13.38 -9.43
N LEU A 145 12.95 -12.23 -10.10
CA LEU A 145 14.17 -11.44 -10.21
C LEU A 145 14.72 -11.02 -8.85
N LEU A 146 13.86 -10.60 -7.91
CA LEU A 146 14.30 -10.18 -6.57
C LEU A 146 14.69 -11.37 -5.68
N LEU A 147 14.02 -12.52 -5.82
CA LEU A 147 14.37 -13.74 -5.10
C LEU A 147 15.77 -14.26 -5.48
N GLN A 148 16.16 -14.13 -6.75
CA GLN A 148 17.50 -14.51 -7.22
C GLN A 148 18.63 -13.68 -6.59
N LYS A 149 18.33 -12.49 -6.05
CA LYS A 149 19.34 -11.62 -5.40
C LYS A 149 19.64 -11.99 -3.95
N VAL A 150 18.81 -12.84 -3.35
CA VAL A 150 18.97 -13.33 -1.97
C VAL A 150 19.65 -14.70 -1.94
N ALA A 151 19.62 -15.41 -3.06
CA ALA A 151 20.17 -16.76 -3.23
C ALA A 151 21.70 -16.78 -3.34
#